data_AF-B4DE78-F1
#
_entry.id   AF-B4DE78-F1
#
_cell.length_a   1.000
_cell.length_b   1.000
_cell.length_c   1.000
_cell.angle_alpha   90.00
_cell.angle_beta   90.00
_cell.angle_gamma   90.00
#
_symmetry.space_group_name_H-M   'P 1'
#
loop_
_entity.id
_entity.type
_entity.pdbx_description
1 polymer ?
#
loop_
_entity_poly.entity_id
_entity_poly.type
_entity_poly.pdbx_seq_one_letter_code
_entity_poly.pdbx_strand_id
1 'polypeptide(L)'
;MVDREQLVQKARLAEQAERYDDMAAAMKNVTELNEPLSNEERNLLSVAYKNVVGARRSSWRVISSIEQKTSADGNEKKIEMVRAYREKIEKELEAEVATGEKRATVVESSEKAYSEAHEISKEHMQPTHPIRLGLALNYSVFYYEIQNAPEQACHLAKTAFDDAIAELDTLNEDSYKDSTLIMQLLRDNLTLWTSDQQDDDGGEGNN
;
A
#
# COMPACT_ATOMS: atom_id res chain seq x y z
N MET A 1 21.83 26.16 -8.09
CA MET A 1 21.51 24.76 -8.43
C MET A 1 21.09 24.09 -7.14
N VAL A 2 19.96 23.38 -7.15
CA VAL A 2 19.59 22.55 -6.01
C VAL A 2 20.51 21.34 -6.04
N ASP A 3 21.23 21.12 -4.95
CA ASP A 3 22.21 20.04 -4.83
C ASP A 3 21.51 18.75 -4.38
N ARG A 4 21.69 17.67 -5.14
CA ARG A 4 21.09 16.35 -4.87
C ARG A 4 21.44 15.87 -3.46
N GLU A 5 22.69 16.06 -3.06
CA GLU A 5 23.17 15.62 -1.75
C GLU A 5 22.46 16.38 -0.61
N GLN A 6 22.22 17.68 -0.79
CA GLN A 6 21.48 18.50 0.18
C GLN A 6 20.01 18.08 0.28
N LEU A 7 19.37 17.73 -0.84
CA LEU A 7 17.99 17.23 -0.83
C LEU A 7 17.88 15.89 -0.09
N VAL A 8 18.79 14.95 -0.36
CA VAL A 8 18.82 13.65 0.32
C VAL A 8 19.13 13.82 1.80
N GLN A 9 20.07 14.70 2.16
CA GLN A 9 20.35 15.00 3.57
C GLN A 9 19.13 15.62 4.27
N LYS A 10 18.41 16.53 3.60
CA LYS A 10 17.18 17.10 4.12
C LYS A 10 16.10 16.04 4.32
N ALA A 11 15.95 15.09 3.40
CA ALA A 11 15.01 13.97 3.54
C ALA A 11 15.34 13.10 4.76
N ARG A 12 16.63 12.76 4.99
CA ARG A 12 17.07 12.02 6.18
C ARG A 12 16.77 12.78 7.49
N LEU A 13 16.99 14.08 7.52
CA LEU A 13 16.66 14.91 8.69
C LEU A 13 15.14 14.95 8.94
N ALA A 14 14.35 15.04 7.86
CA ALA A 14 12.90 15.03 7.95
C ALA A 14 12.36 13.67 8.44
N GLU A 15 12.95 12.56 8.00
CA GLU A 15 12.66 11.21 8.50
C GLU A 15 12.89 11.10 10.01
N GLN A 16 14.06 11.53 10.49
CA GLN A 16 14.39 11.52 11.92
C GLN A 16 13.47 12.41 12.78
N ALA A 17 12.91 13.45 12.17
CA ALA A 17 11.95 14.35 12.81
C ALA A 17 10.49 13.91 12.62
N GLU A 18 10.24 12.76 11.97
CA GLU A 18 8.90 12.27 11.60
C GLU A 18 8.07 13.29 10.78
N ARG A 19 8.75 14.19 10.07
CA ARG A 19 8.14 15.19 9.20
C ARG A 19 8.02 14.67 7.78
N TYR A 20 7.16 13.67 7.59
CA TYR A 20 7.07 12.94 6.34
C TYR A 20 6.62 13.78 5.13
N ASP A 21 5.83 14.84 5.31
CA ASP A 21 5.49 15.77 4.23
C ASP A 21 6.72 16.54 3.72
N ASP A 22 7.61 16.97 4.63
CA ASP A 22 8.88 17.61 4.27
C ASP A 22 9.82 16.60 3.57
N MET A 23 9.82 15.35 4.04
CA MET A 23 10.58 14.25 3.44
C MET A 23 10.10 13.97 2.01
N ALA A 24 8.79 13.89 1.78
CA ALA A 24 8.21 13.64 0.47
C ALA A 24 8.50 14.80 -0.50
N ALA A 25 8.37 16.05 -0.04
CA ALA A 25 8.74 17.21 -0.84
C ALA A 25 10.22 17.23 -1.24
N ALA A 26 11.12 16.87 -0.31
CA ALA A 26 12.55 16.76 -0.61
C ALA A 26 12.84 15.64 -1.63
N MET A 27 12.26 14.45 -1.43
CA MET A 27 12.47 13.31 -2.33
C MET A 27 11.85 13.53 -3.71
N LYS A 28 10.71 14.23 -3.80
CA LYS A 28 10.13 14.66 -5.09
C LYS A 28 11.12 15.52 -5.87
N ASN A 29 11.75 16.51 -5.23
CA ASN A 29 12.76 17.33 -5.88
C ASN A 29 13.98 16.49 -6.33
N VAL A 30 14.35 15.42 -5.61
CA VAL A 30 15.40 14.48 -6.05
C VAL A 30 14.97 13.78 -7.34
N THR A 31 13.72 13.35 -7.46
CA THR A 31 13.23 12.70 -8.69
C THR A 31 13.16 13.64 -9.90
N GLU A 32 12.93 14.93 -9.67
CA GLU A 32 12.87 15.94 -10.74
C GLU A 32 14.24 16.28 -11.35
N LEU A 33 15.34 15.80 -10.73
CA LEU A 33 16.68 15.89 -11.31
C LEU A 33 16.88 14.93 -12.51
N ASN A 34 15.93 14.02 -12.76
CA ASN A 34 15.93 13.07 -13.89
C ASN A 34 17.16 12.14 -13.94
N GLU A 35 17.74 11.85 -12.78
CA GLU A 35 18.83 10.89 -12.64
C GLU A 35 18.32 9.62 -11.92
N PRO A 36 18.84 8.42 -12.25
CA PRO A 36 18.45 7.20 -11.56
C PRO A 36 18.69 7.27 -10.04
N LEU A 37 17.74 6.75 -9.27
CA LEU A 37 17.84 6.68 -7.82
C LEU A 37 18.63 5.45 -7.37
N SER A 38 19.52 5.66 -6.40
CA SER A 38 20.19 4.58 -5.66
C SER A 38 19.19 3.75 -4.84
N ASN A 39 19.64 2.61 -4.31
CA ASN A 39 18.82 1.78 -3.42
C ASN A 39 18.32 2.58 -2.20
N GLU A 40 19.19 3.39 -1.60
CA GLU A 40 18.84 4.19 -0.43
C GLU A 40 17.81 5.26 -0.77
N GLU A 41 18.00 5.99 -1.87
CA GLU A 41 17.07 7.04 -2.29
C GLU A 41 15.69 6.46 -2.67
N ARG A 42 15.64 5.28 -3.30
CA ARG A 42 14.38 4.57 -3.54
C ARG A 42 13.69 4.20 -2.23
N ASN A 43 14.43 3.76 -1.22
CA ASN A 43 13.88 3.47 0.09
C ASN A 43 13.33 4.74 0.76
N LEU A 44 14.10 5.83 0.78
CA LEU A 44 13.65 7.12 1.33
C LEU A 44 12.38 7.63 0.63
N LEU A 45 12.33 7.56 -0.70
CA LEU A 45 11.15 7.93 -1.48
C LEU A 45 9.92 7.09 -1.07
N SER A 46 10.10 5.76 -0.97
CA SER A 46 9.05 4.84 -0.56
C SER A 46 8.56 5.13 0.87
N VAL A 47 9.46 5.29 1.83
CA VAL A 47 9.14 5.60 3.23
C VAL A 47 8.39 6.92 3.34
N ALA A 48 8.82 7.96 2.63
CA ALA A 48 8.20 9.27 2.66
C ALA A 48 6.72 9.19 2.22
N TYR A 49 6.48 8.69 1.00
CA TYR A 49 5.13 8.62 0.45
C TYR A 49 4.23 7.61 1.18
N LYS A 50 4.77 6.46 1.63
CA LYS A 50 4.03 5.50 2.45
C LYS A 50 3.47 6.15 3.71
N ASN A 51 4.27 6.97 4.40
CA ASN A 51 3.83 7.62 5.65
C ASN A 51 2.85 8.77 5.37
N VAL A 52 3.15 9.64 4.40
CA VAL A 52 2.28 10.76 3.99
C VAL A 52 0.88 10.28 3.59
N VAL A 53 0.81 9.26 2.72
CA VAL A 53 -0.46 8.69 2.25
C VAL A 53 -1.11 7.84 3.34
N GLY A 54 -0.33 7.05 4.08
CA GLY A 54 -0.83 6.19 5.16
C GLY A 54 -1.54 6.96 6.27
N ALA A 55 -0.96 8.09 6.71
CA ALA A 55 -1.58 8.96 7.71
C ALA A 55 -2.92 9.52 7.21
N ARG A 56 -2.95 10.08 6.00
CA ARG A 56 -4.16 10.62 5.38
C ARG A 56 -5.24 9.54 5.17
N ARG A 57 -4.88 8.33 4.71
CA ARG A 57 -5.79 7.17 4.60
C ARG A 57 -6.38 6.78 5.96
N SER A 58 -5.56 6.78 7.02
CA SER A 58 -6.03 6.48 8.38
C SER A 58 -7.05 7.52 8.85
N SER A 59 -6.72 8.81 8.70
CA SER A 59 -7.63 9.91 9.03
C SER A 59 -8.93 9.83 8.24
N TRP A 60 -8.86 9.53 6.94
CA TRP A 60 -10.04 9.36 6.09
C TRP A 60 -10.93 8.23 6.59
N ARG A 61 -10.39 7.04 6.91
CA ARG A 61 -11.18 5.92 7.45
C ARG A 61 -11.91 6.27 8.74
N VAL A 62 -11.23 6.96 9.66
CA VAL A 62 -11.84 7.40 10.93
C VAL A 62 -13.00 8.36 10.69
N ILE A 63 -12.79 9.38 9.85
CA ILE A 63 -13.82 10.37 9.56
C ILE A 63 -14.99 9.76 8.79
N SER A 64 -14.74 8.87 7.82
CA SER A 64 -15.80 8.12 7.12
C SER A 64 -16.64 7.27 8.06
N SER A 65 -16.03 6.60 9.04
CA SER A 65 -16.78 5.85 10.07
C SER A 65 -17.62 6.78 10.96
N ILE A 66 -17.09 7.96 11.31
CA ILE A 66 -17.85 8.96 12.07
C ILE A 66 -19.02 9.51 11.25
N GLU A 67 -18.83 9.76 9.94
CA GLU A 67 -19.91 10.21 9.04
C GLU A 67 -21.05 9.18 9.01
N GLN A 68 -20.73 7.90 8.84
CA GLN A 68 -21.71 6.81 8.84
C GLN A 68 -22.52 6.77 10.15
N LYS A 69 -21.86 6.86 11.30
CA LYS A 69 -22.52 6.86 12.62
C LYS A 69 -23.37 8.12 12.85
N THR A 70 -22.85 9.27 12.45
CA THR A 70 -23.51 10.57 12.64
C THR A 70 -24.73 10.73 11.73
N SER A 71 -24.75 10.04 10.58
CA SER A 71 -25.90 10.06 9.66
C SER A 71 -27.19 9.49 10.30
N ALA A 72 -27.08 8.72 11.39
CA ALA A 72 -28.22 8.22 12.16
C ALA A 72 -28.72 9.19 13.26
N ASP A 73 -27.95 10.22 13.63
CA ASP A 73 -28.28 11.15 14.73
C ASP A 73 -29.34 12.22 14.33
N GLY A 74 -29.64 12.39 13.03
CA GLY A 74 -30.58 13.40 12.52
C GLY A 74 -30.12 14.87 12.66
N ASN A 75 -28.94 15.14 13.22
CA ASN A 75 -28.39 16.48 13.36
C ASN A 75 -27.67 16.94 12.08
N GLU A 76 -28.41 17.59 11.19
CA GLU A 76 -27.94 18.04 9.86
C GLU A 76 -26.64 18.86 9.91
N LYS A 77 -26.49 19.78 10.87
CA LYS A 77 -25.28 20.62 10.99
C LYS A 77 -24.03 19.79 11.31
N LYS A 78 -24.18 18.79 12.16
CA LYS A 78 -23.09 17.88 12.53
C LYS A 78 -22.71 16.99 11.35
N ILE A 79 -23.70 16.50 10.59
CA ILE A 79 -23.49 15.71 9.36
C ILE A 79 -22.73 16.54 8.32
N GLU A 80 -23.16 17.78 8.07
CA GLU A 80 -22.52 18.67 7.11
C GLU A 80 -21.06 18.97 7.48
N MET A 81 -20.77 19.23 8.76
CA MET A 81 -19.42 19.48 9.24
C MET A 81 -18.49 18.26 9.04
N VAL A 82 -18.98 17.05 9.36
CA VAL A 82 -18.19 15.82 9.20
C VAL A 82 -17.94 15.55 7.72
N ARG A 83 -18.96 15.71 6.86
CA ARG A 83 -18.82 15.55 5.41
C ARG A 83 -17.80 16.52 4.82
N ALA A 84 -17.88 17.80 5.16
CA ALA A 84 -16.94 18.82 4.68
C ALA A 84 -15.50 18.49 5.09
N TYR A 85 -15.30 17.95 6.29
CA TYR A 85 -13.99 17.53 6.75
C TYR A 85 -13.49 16.26 6.03
N ARG A 86 -14.37 15.29 5.74
CA ARG A 86 -14.04 14.12 4.91
C ARG A 86 -13.58 14.54 3.52
N GLU A 87 -14.33 15.43 2.86
CA GLU A 87 -14.01 15.95 1.53
C GLU A 87 -12.69 16.73 1.52
N LYS A 88 -12.35 17.42 2.61
CA LYS A 88 -11.05 18.06 2.76
C LYS A 88 -9.91 17.04 2.74
N ILE A 89 -10.04 15.95 3.50
CA ILE A 89 -9.04 14.86 3.54
C ILE A 89 -8.96 14.17 2.17
N GLU A 90 -10.08 13.97 1.49
CA GLU A 90 -10.11 13.42 0.12
C GLU A 90 -9.32 14.28 -0.85
N LYS A 91 -9.50 15.61 -0.81
CA LYS A 91 -8.71 16.53 -1.63
C LYS A 91 -7.22 16.51 -1.29
N GLU A 92 -6.87 16.36 -0.02
CA GLU A 92 -5.47 16.20 0.40
C GLU A 92 -4.88 14.87 -0.09
N LEU A 93 -5.65 13.78 -0.08
CA LEU A 93 -5.25 12.50 -0.67
C LEU A 93 -5.06 12.62 -2.17
N GLU A 94 -6.06 13.17 -2.87
CA GLU A 94 -6.01 13.41 -4.31
C GLU A 94 -4.83 14.32 -4.67
N ALA A 95 -4.52 15.37 -3.92
CA ALA A 95 -3.36 16.20 -4.22
C ALA A 95 -2.02 15.44 -4.14
N GLU A 96 -1.91 14.44 -3.26
CA GLU A 96 -0.71 13.61 -3.13
C GLU A 96 -0.64 12.47 -4.16
N VAL A 97 -1.79 11.97 -4.64
CA VAL A 97 -1.85 10.77 -5.50
C VAL A 97 -2.40 10.99 -6.92
N ALA A 98 -3.07 12.10 -7.20
CA ALA A 98 -3.89 12.22 -8.41
C ALA A 98 -3.09 12.69 -9.62
N THR A 99 -3.04 11.79 -10.61
CA THR A 99 -3.38 12.12 -12.00
C THR A 99 -4.91 12.33 -12.06
N GLY A 100 -5.42 13.32 -12.80
CA GLY A 100 -6.87 13.63 -12.86
C GLY A 100 -7.73 12.58 -13.59
N GLU A 101 -7.42 11.30 -13.40
CA GLU A 101 -7.93 10.16 -14.15
C GLU A 101 -9.13 9.50 -13.47
N LYS A 102 -9.99 8.86 -14.26
CA LYS A 102 -11.15 8.12 -13.75
C LYS A 102 -10.68 6.86 -13.03
N ARG A 103 -11.40 6.45 -11.97
CA ARG A 103 -11.13 5.21 -11.20
C ARG A 103 -10.80 4.00 -12.08
N ALA A 104 -11.57 3.76 -13.14
CA ALA A 104 -11.34 2.63 -14.04
C ALA A 104 -9.93 2.65 -14.68
N THR A 105 -9.48 3.83 -15.13
CA THR A 105 -8.14 4.02 -15.73
C THR A 105 -7.03 3.83 -14.70
N VAL A 106 -7.25 4.31 -13.47
CA VAL A 106 -6.28 4.13 -12.36
C VAL A 106 -6.16 2.64 -11.99
N VAL A 107 -7.29 1.91 -11.94
CA VAL A 107 -7.30 0.47 -11.66
C VAL A 107 -6.57 -0.30 -12.77
N GLU A 108 -6.89 -0.05 -14.03
CA GLU A 108 -6.23 -0.68 -15.18
C GLU A 108 -4.72 -0.41 -15.20
N SER A 109 -4.32 0.85 -14.97
CA SER A 109 -2.91 1.23 -14.94
C SER A 109 -2.17 0.60 -13.75
N SER A 110 -2.83 0.49 -12.59
CA SER A 110 -2.28 -0.17 -11.40
C SER A 110 -2.09 -1.66 -11.63
N GLU A 111 -3.08 -2.33 -12.22
CA GLU A 111 -3.00 -3.75 -12.58
C GLU A 111 -1.84 -4.01 -13.54
N LYS A 112 -1.73 -3.19 -14.60
CA LYS A 112 -0.62 -3.29 -15.55
C LYS A 112 0.73 -3.15 -14.86
N ALA A 113 0.89 -2.13 -14.02
CA ALA A 113 2.14 -1.90 -13.30
C ALA A 113 2.49 -3.05 -12.34
N TYR A 114 1.52 -3.58 -11.60
CA TYR A 114 1.72 -4.76 -10.75
C TYR A 114 2.08 -6.00 -11.56
N SER A 115 1.36 -6.26 -12.65
CA SER A 115 1.61 -7.41 -13.52
C SER A 115 3.01 -7.38 -14.13
N GLU A 116 3.42 -6.24 -14.70
CA GLU A 116 4.76 -6.06 -15.28
C GLU A 116 5.85 -6.26 -14.21
N ALA A 117 5.71 -5.62 -13.05
CA ALA A 117 6.66 -5.79 -11.95
C ALA A 117 6.72 -7.24 -11.45
N HIS A 118 5.57 -7.93 -11.43
CA HIS A 118 5.49 -9.30 -10.94
C HIS A 118 6.22 -10.27 -11.86
N GLU A 119 6.04 -10.15 -13.18
CA GLU A 119 6.75 -10.97 -14.16
C GLU A 119 8.26 -10.71 -14.14
N ILE A 120 8.69 -9.45 -14.10
CA ILE A 120 10.12 -9.08 -13.96
C ILE A 120 10.70 -9.68 -12.67
N SER A 121 9.94 -9.64 -11.56
CA SER A 121 10.40 -10.20 -10.29
C SER A 121 10.55 -11.72 -10.33
N LYS A 122 9.69 -12.44 -11.08
CA LYS A 122 9.80 -13.89 -11.25
C LYS A 122 11.07 -14.28 -12.02
N GLU A 123 11.44 -13.49 -13.02
CA GLU A 123 12.61 -13.76 -13.86
C GLU A 123 13.94 -13.46 -13.13
N HIS A 124 13.97 -12.43 -12.28
CA HIS A 124 15.22 -11.88 -11.75
C HIS A 124 15.40 -11.98 -10.23
N MET A 125 14.39 -12.40 -9.47
CA MET A 125 14.48 -12.49 -8.01
C MET A 125 14.05 -13.86 -7.51
N GLN A 126 14.74 -14.36 -6.48
CA GLN A 126 14.32 -15.58 -5.79
C GLN A 126 12.93 -15.37 -5.13
N PRO A 127 12.09 -16.41 -4.99
CA PRO A 127 10.80 -16.32 -4.32
C PRO A 127 10.84 -15.73 -2.92
N THR A 128 11.97 -15.93 -2.21
CA THR A 128 12.21 -15.41 -0.86
C THR A 128 12.62 -13.94 -0.83
N HIS A 129 12.90 -13.30 -1.97
CA HIS A 129 13.42 -11.94 -1.99
C HIS A 129 12.38 -10.93 -1.44
N PRO A 130 12.73 -10.06 -0.45
CA PRO A 130 11.77 -9.17 0.20
C PRO A 130 10.96 -8.27 -0.75
N ILE A 131 11.59 -7.77 -1.82
CA ILE A 131 10.88 -6.96 -2.83
C ILE A 131 9.83 -7.79 -3.59
N ARG A 132 10.16 -9.03 -3.96
CA ARG A 132 9.23 -9.92 -4.69
C ARG A 132 8.05 -10.33 -3.78
N LEU A 133 8.33 -10.67 -2.53
CA LEU A 133 7.30 -10.96 -1.53
C LEU A 133 6.41 -9.75 -1.25
N GLY A 134 7.00 -8.58 -1.04
CA GLY A 134 6.25 -7.34 -0.79
C GLY A 134 5.39 -6.92 -1.98
N LEU A 135 5.87 -7.17 -3.20
CA LEU A 135 5.10 -6.99 -4.42
C LEU A 135 3.89 -7.93 -4.48
N ALA A 136 4.07 -9.23 -4.21
CA ALA A 136 2.97 -10.19 -4.18
C ALA A 136 1.94 -9.88 -3.08
N LEU A 137 2.41 -9.42 -1.91
CA LEU A 137 1.55 -8.94 -0.83
C LEU A 137 0.69 -7.77 -1.28
N ASN A 138 1.29 -6.71 -1.83
CA ASN A 138 0.52 -5.54 -2.28
C ASN A 138 -0.42 -5.88 -3.45
N TYR A 139 0.01 -6.74 -4.36
CA TYR A 139 -0.79 -7.11 -5.52
C TYR A 139 -1.99 -7.99 -5.13
N SER A 140 -1.82 -8.91 -4.18
CA SER A 140 -2.95 -9.68 -3.63
C SER A 140 -3.97 -8.78 -2.92
N VAL A 141 -3.52 -7.80 -2.12
CA VAL A 141 -4.40 -6.80 -1.50
C VAL A 141 -5.14 -5.98 -2.57
N PHE A 142 -4.48 -5.62 -3.68
CA PHE A 142 -5.14 -4.93 -4.80
C PHE A 142 -6.25 -5.79 -5.43
N TYR A 143 -6.01 -7.07 -5.68
CA TYR A 143 -7.07 -7.97 -6.17
C TYR A 143 -8.24 -8.06 -5.19
N TYR A 144 -7.97 -8.14 -3.89
CA TYR A 144 -9.00 -8.27 -2.87
C TYR A 144 -9.81 -6.97 -2.69
N GLU A 145 -9.14 -5.87 -2.35
CA GLU A 145 -9.80 -4.62 -1.94
C GLU A 145 -10.27 -3.76 -3.13
N ILE A 146 -9.59 -3.84 -4.28
CA ILE A 146 -9.83 -2.90 -5.40
C ILE A 146 -10.57 -3.56 -6.55
N GLN A 147 -10.15 -4.76 -6.96
CA GLN A 147 -10.82 -5.50 -8.05
C GLN A 147 -11.98 -6.36 -7.57
N ASN A 148 -12.14 -6.55 -6.25
CA ASN A 148 -13.15 -7.43 -5.68
C ASN A 148 -13.05 -8.86 -6.24
N ALA A 149 -11.82 -9.36 -6.40
CA ALA A 149 -11.48 -10.67 -6.94
C ALA A 149 -10.78 -11.52 -5.86
N PRO A 150 -11.52 -11.96 -4.82
CA PRO A 150 -10.92 -12.59 -3.63
C PRO A 150 -10.25 -13.93 -3.93
N GLU A 151 -10.77 -14.71 -4.88
CA GLU A 151 -10.15 -15.97 -5.31
C GLU A 151 -8.74 -15.74 -5.89
N GLN A 152 -8.60 -14.73 -6.76
CA GLN A 152 -7.31 -14.37 -7.35
C GLN A 152 -6.33 -13.84 -6.31
N ALA A 153 -6.81 -13.02 -5.37
CA ALA A 153 -6.01 -12.52 -4.26
C ALA A 153 -5.46 -13.66 -3.40
N CYS A 154 -6.33 -14.58 -2.98
CA CYS A 154 -5.95 -15.75 -2.17
C CYS A 154 -4.99 -16.67 -2.94
N HIS A 155 -5.24 -16.91 -4.23
CA HIS A 155 -4.36 -17.72 -5.05
C HIS A 155 -2.95 -17.11 -5.14
N LEU A 156 -2.85 -15.81 -5.47
CA LEU A 156 -1.57 -15.11 -5.58
C LEU A 156 -0.80 -15.10 -4.24
N ALA A 157 -1.48 -14.76 -3.14
CA ALA A 157 -0.86 -14.73 -1.82
C ALA A 157 -0.37 -16.12 -1.38
N LYS A 158 -1.18 -17.16 -1.63
CA LYS A 158 -0.83 -18.54 -1.30
C LYS A 158 0.36 -19.04 -2.11
N THR A 159 0.35 -18.84 -3.43
CA THR A 159 1.48 -19.23 -4.29
C THR A 159 2.77 -18.55 -3.86
N ALA A 160 2.74 -17.24 -3.61
CA ALA A 160 3.93 -16.53 -3.16
C ALA A 160 4.46 -17.04 -1.80
N PHE A 161 3.57 -17.40 -0.89
CA PHE A 161 3.93 -17.96 0.42
C PHE A 161 4.52 -19.37 0.29
N ASP A 162 3.87 -20.25 -0.48
CA ASP A 162 4.29 -21.64 -0.70
C ASP A 162 5.65 -21.70 -1.42
N ASP A 163 5.84 -20.88 -2.47
CA ASP A 163 7.11 -20.77 -3.21
C ASP A 163 8.25 -20.29 -2.29
N ALA A 164 7.98 -19.33 -1.41
CA ALA A 164 8.97 -18.82 -0.48
C ALA A 164 9.32 -19.82 0.64
N ILE A 165 8.35 -20.62 1.10
CA ILE A 165 8.62 -21.73 2.03
C ILE A 165 9.56 -22.75 1.40
N ALA A 166 9.33 -23.11 0.14
CA ALA A 166 10.13 -24.13 -0.56
C ALA A 166 11.62 -23.76 -0.68
N GLU A 167 11.93 -22.46 -0.65
CA GLU A 167 13.30 -21.96 -0.81
C GLU A 167 13.82 -21.23 0.45
N LEU A 168 13.11 -21.31 1.58
CA LEU A 168 13.44 -20.55 2.80
C LEU A 168 14.83 -20.90 3.35
N ASP A 169 15.25 -22.15 3.19
CA ASP A 169 16.55 -22.66 3.66
C ASP A 169 17.75 -22.05 2.89
N THR A 170 17.51 -21.36 1.78
CA THR A 170 18.54 -20.73 0.95
C THR A 170 18.86 -19.28 1.35
N LEU A 171 18.07 -18.68 2.25
CA LEU A 171 18.21 -17.29 2.67
C LEU A 171 19.46 -17.07 3.53
N ASN A 172 20.08 -15.91 3.34
CA ASN A 172 21.09 -15.39 4.26
C ASN A 172 20.44 -14.77 5.51
N GLU A 173 21.20 -14.67 6.60
CA GLU A 173 20.71 -14.12 7.88
C GLU A 173 20.18 -12.68 7.75
N ASP A 174 20.80 -11.88 6.86
CA ASP A 174 20.45 -10.48 6.67
C ASP A 174 19.05 -10.28 6.06
N SER A 175 18.66 -11.14 5.10
CA SER A 175 17.36 -11.05 4.42
C SER A 175 16.28 -11.92 5.08
N TYR A 176 16.67 -12.84 5.96
CA TYR A 176 15.74 -13.78 6.60
C TYR A 176 14.66 -13.07 7.40
N LYS A 177 15.03 -12.06 8.19
CA LYS A 177 14.08 -11.30 9.03
C LYS A 177 13.03 -10.57 8.20
N ASP A 178 13.46 -9.88 7.15
CA ASP A 178 12.55 -9.11 6.30
C ASP A 178 11.61 -10.02 5.51
N SER A 179 12.16 -11.12 4.96
CA SER A 179 11.38 -12.09 4.19
C SER A 179 10.32 -12.78 5.04
N THR A 180 10.71 -13.25 6.23
CA THR A 180 9.77 -13.93 7.16
C THR A 180 8.70 -12.99 7.71
N LEU A 181 9.03 -11.70 7.93
CA LEU A 181 8.03 -10.70 8.31
C LEU A 181 6.97 -10.52 7.21
N ILE A 182 7.37 -10.45 5.94
CA ILE A 182 6.42 -10.29 4.82
C ILE A 182 5.60 -11.57 4.61
N MET A 183 6.23 -12.74 4.73
CA MET A 183 5.52 -14.03 4.68
C MET A 183 4.45 -14.12 5.78
N GLN A 184 4.75 -13.62 6.98
CA GLN A 184 3.79 -13.55 8.08
C GLN A 184 2.58 -12.69 7.70
N LEU A 185 2.80 -11.53 7.07
CA LEU A 185 1.71 -10.66 6.59
C LEU A 185 0.85 -11.34 5.51
N LEU A 186 1.47 -12.07 4.57
CA LEU A 186 0.73 -12.86 3.58
C LEU A 186 -0.17 -13.90 4.25
N ARG A 187 0.36 -14.62 5.26
CA ARG A 187 -0.41 -15.60 6.03
C ARG A 187 -1.57 -14.96 6.79
N ASP A 188 -1.35 -13.79 7.38
CA ASP A 188 -2.38 -13.08 8.14
C ASP A 188 -3.52 -12.61 7.23
N ASN A 189 -3.20 -12.10 6.04
CA ASN A 189 -4.19 -11.77 5.02
C ASN A 189 -4.98 -13.00 4.56
N LEU A 190 -4.30 -14.12 4.25
CA LEU A 190 -4.98 -15.36 3.86
C LEU A 190 -5.94 -15.86 4.93
N THR A 191 -5.55 -15.76 6.21
CA THR A 191 -6.39 -16.16 7.34
C THR A 191 -7.65 -15.30 7.41
N LEU A 192 -7.51 -13.98 7.30
CA LEU A 192 -8.64 -13.04 7.30
C LEU A 192 -9.58 -13.28 6.10
N TRP A 193 -9.04 -13.43 4.89
CA TRP A 193 -9.85 -13.55 3.69
C TRP A 193 -10.57 -14.89 3.59
N THR A 194 -10.00 -15.96 4.14
CA THR A 194 -10.64 -17.29 4.16
C THR A 194 -11.65 -17.45 5.28
N SER A 195 -11.55 -16.68 6.37
CA SER A 195 -12.63 -16.60 7.37
C SER A 195 -13.84 -15.84 6.83
N ASP A 196 -13.62 -14.71 6.15
CA ASP A 196 -14.72 -13.90 5.59
C ASP A 196 -15.55 -14.69 4.55
N GLN A 197 -14.91 -15.58 3.78
CA GLN A 197 -15.60 -16.44 2.82
C GLN A 197 -16.46 -17.54 3.47
N GLN A 198 -16.10 -18.00 4.68
CA GLN A 198 -16.90 -19.01 5.40
C GLN A 198 -18.17 -18.41 6.01
N ASP A 199 -18.14 -17.13 6.36
CA ASP A 199 -19.31 -16.42 6.90
C ASP A 199 -20.33 -16.06 5.81
N ASP A 200 -19.89 -15.87 4.55
CA ASP A 200 -20.78 -15.52 3.42
C ASP A 200 -21.47 -16.77 2.80
N ASP A 201 -20.83 -17.94 2.84
CA ASP A 201 -21.37 -19.21 2.32
C ASP A 201 -22.30 -19.94 3.32
N GLY A 202 -22.37 -19.46 4.57
CA GLY A 202 -23.23 -20.02 5.64
C GLY A 202 -24.68 -19.49 5.67
N GLY A 203 -25.07 -18.62 4.74
CA GLY A 203 -26.33 -17.87 4.76
C GLY A 203 -27.53 -18.50 4.03
N GLU A 204 -27.34 -19.56 3.23
CA GLU A 204 -28.45 -20.20 2.49
C GLU A 204 -28.70 -21.63 2.96
N GLY A 205 -29.47 -21.80 4.04
CA GLY A 205 -29.89 -23.15 4.45
C GLY A 205 -30.59 -23.30 5.80
N ASN A 206 -31.65 -22.53 6.09
CA ASN A 206 -32.88 -23.01 6.74
C ASN A 206 -33.80 -21.83 7.13
N ASN A 207 -34.85 -21.60 6.35
CA ASN A 207 -36.24 -21.63 6.83
C ASN A 207 -37.22 -21.54 5.67
#